data_AF-A0A4Q5QGE5-F1
#
_entry.id   AF-A0A4Q5QGE5-F1
#
_cell.length_a   1.000
_cell.length_b   1.000
_cell.length_c   1.000
_cell.angle_alpha   90.00
_cell.angle_beta   90.00
_cell.angle_gamma   90.00
#
_symmetry.space_group_name_H-M   'P 1'
#
loop_
_entity.id
_entity.type
_entity.pdbx_description
1 polymer ?
#
loop_
_entity_poly.entity_id
_entity_poly.type
_entity_poly.pdbx_seq_one_letter_code
_entity_poly.pdbx_strand_id
1 'polypeptide(L)' 'MQQYETVIVLTPLLSVEVAKEAIAKFTKILTDNGAEIVQEDNWGLRKLAYPVQKKTTGYYHL' A
#
# COMPACT_ATOMS: atom_id res chain seq x y z
N MET A 1 -20.50 -12.05 2.93
CA MET A 1 -19.23 -11.50 2.41
C MET A 1 -18.35 -11.14 3.59
N GLN A 2 -17.05 -11.38 3.48
CA GLN A 2 -16.09 -11.00 4.52
C GLN A 2 -15.44 -9.70 4.07
N GLN A 3 -15.41 -8.70 4.97
CA GLN A 3 -14.71 -7.45 4.73
C GLN A 3 -13.26 -7.62 5.16
N TYR A 4 -12.34 -7.17 4.32
CA TYR A 4 -10.91 -7.25 4.54
C TYR A 4 -10.31 -5.85 4.45
N GLU A 5 -9.34 -5.58 5.32
CA GLU A 5 -8.56 -4.35 5.31
C GLU A 5 -7.10 -4.75 5.04
N THR A 6 -6.51 -4.17 3.99
CA THR A 6 -5.14 -4.51 3.56
C THR A 6 -4.26 -3.27 3.62
N VAL A 7 -3.31 -3.24 4.53
CA VAL A 7 -2.34 -2.15 4.63
C VAL A 7 -1.06 -2.53 3.88
N ILE A 8 -0.67 -1.71 2.91
CA ILE A 8 0.58 -1.86 2.16
C ILE A 8 1.57 -0.80 2.65
N VAL A 9 2.72 -1.25 3.15
CA VAL A 9 3.85 -0.38 3.51
C VAL A 9 4.97 -0.55 2.51
N LEU A 10 5.13 0.45 1.64
CA LEU A 10 6.18 0.48 0.64
C LEU A 10 7.45 1.14 1.19
N THR A 11 8.58 0.69 0.65
CA THR A 11 9.88 1.27 0.96
C THR A 11 9.96 2.72 0.49
N PRO A 12 10.49 3.66 1.30
CA PRO A 12 10.59 5.09 0.96
C PRO A 12 11.60 5.42 -0.15
N LEU A 13 12.39 4.45 -0.64
CA LEU A 13 13.27 4.65 -1.80
C LEU A 13 12.49 4.69 -3.14
N LEU A 14 11.24 4.22 -3.17
CA LEU A 14 10.45 4.21 -4.39
C LEU A 14 9.92 5.61 -4.67
N SER A 15 10.06 6.07 -5.91
CA SER A 15 9.38 7.26 -6.41
C SER A 15 7.86 7.07 -6.36
N VAL A 16 7.12 8.16 -6.20
CA VAL A 16 5.65 8.15 -6.10
C VAL A 16 5.00 7.48 -7.31
N GLU A 17 5.58 7.64 -8.51
CA GLU A 17 5.10 6.97 -9.73
C GLU A 17 5.20 5.44 -9.64
N VAL A 18 6.35 4.93 -9.18
CA VAL A 18 6.57 3.49 -9.03
C VAL A 18 5.68 2.91 -7.92
N ALA A 19 5.45 3.68 -6.84
CA ALA A 19 4.51 3.28 -5.80
C ALA A 19 3.08 3.14 -6.34
N LYS A 20 2.61 4.11 -7.14
CA LYS A 20 1.29 4.04 -7.79
C LYS A 20 1.17 2.86 -8.75
N GLU A 21 2.20 2.58 -9.54
CA GLU A 21 2.19 1.44 -10.46
C GLU A 21 2.12 0.10 -9.70
N ALA A 22 2.84 -0.02 -8.59
CA ALA A 22 2.78 -1.20 -7.72
C ALA A 22 1.38 -1.39 -7.12
N ILE A 23 0.78 -0.32 -6.59
CA ILE A 23 -0.60 -0.34 -6.06
C ILE A 23 -1.59 -0.74 -7.15
N ALA A 24 -1.49 -0.16 -8.34
CA ALA A 24 -2.36 -0.49 -9.47
C ALA A 24 -2.26 -1.98 -9.86
N LYS A 25 -1.06 -2.57 -9.83
CA LYS A 25 -0.89 -4.02 -10.04
C LYS A 25 -1.57 -4.84 -8.94
N PHE A 26 -1.43 -4.45 -7.68
CA PHE A 26 -2.09 -5.14 -6.57
C PHE A 26 -3.62 -5.06 -6.68
N THR A 27 -4.16 -3.87 -6.91
CA THR A 27 -5.59 -3.64 -7.17
C THR A 27 -6.09 -4.51 -8.31
N LYS A 28 -5.36 -4.57 -9.43
CA LYS A 28 -5.74 -5.39 -10.58
C LYS A 28 -5.80 -6.89 -10.23
N ILE A 29 -4.84 -7.40 -9.47
CA ILE A 29 -4.85 -8.79 -9.02
C ILE A 29 -6.09 -9.05 -8.14
N LEU A 30 -6.43 -8.14 -7.23
CA LEU A 30 -7.61 -8.27 -6.38
C LEU A 30 -8.90 -8.30 -7.22
N THR A 31 -9.06 -7.37 -8.16
CA THR A 31 -10.23 -7.31 -9.04
C THR A 31 -10.33 -8.52 -9.97
N ASP A 32 -9.21 -9.00 -10.51
CA ASP A 32 -9.16 -10.19 -11.38
C ASP A 32 -9.57 -11.47 -10.63
N ASN A 33 -9.38 -11.51 -9.30
CA ASN A 33 -9.83 -12.59 -8.42
C ASN A 33 -11.26 -12.41 -7.89
N GLY A 34 -12.00 -11.40 -8.37
CA GLY A 34 -13.39 -11.15 -7.98
C GLY A 34 -13.56 -10.41 -6.65
N ALA A 35 -12.52 -9.73 -6.16
CA ALA A 35 -12.66 -8.83 -5.02
C ALA A 35 -13.18 -7.45 -5.46
N GLU A 36 -14.04 -6.86 -4.63
CA GLU A 36 -14.56 -5.51 -4.82
C GLU A 36 -13.81 -4.54 -3.90
N ILE A 37 -13.25 -3.48 -4.46
CA ILE A 37 -12.59 -2.43 -3.67
C ILE A 37 -13.66 -1.45 -3.18
N VAL A 38 -13.89 -1.46 -1.87
CA VAL A 38 -14.88 -0.59 -1.22
C VAL A 38 -14.31 0.79 -0.94
N GLN A 39 -13.04 0.88 -0.56
CA GLN A 39 -12.34 2.12 -0.25
C GLN A 39 -10.84 1.94 -0.52
N GLU A 40 -10.21 3.00 -1.03
CA GLU A 40 -8.76 3.15 -1.11
C GLU A 40 -8.36 4.43 -0.36
N ASP A 41 -7.24 4.41 0.35
CA ASP A 41 -6.76 5.56 1.10
C ASP A 41 -5.24 5.68 1.03
N ASN A 42 -4.76 6.82 0.55
CA ASN A 42 -3.32 7.06 0.39
C ASN A 42 -2.80 7.98 1.49
N TRP A 43 -2.07 7.40 2.45
CA TRP A 43 -1.52 8.13 3.59
C TRP A 43 -0.11 8.69 3.33
N GLY A 44 0.50 8.34 2.21
CA GLY A 44 1.80 8.85 1.82
C GLY A 44 2.94 8.43 2.76
N LEU A 45 4.00 9.26 2.79
CA LEU A 45 5.21 8.95 3.54
C LEU A 45 5.01 9.31 5.02
N ARG A 46 5.06 8.29 5.90
CA ARG A 46 4.96 8.45 7.35
C ARG A 46 6.20 7.93 8.07
N LYS A 47 6.47 8.49 9.24
CA LYS A 47 7.52 8.01 10.15
C LYS A 47 6.99 6.81 10.94
N LEU A 48 7.74 5.71 10.93
CA LEU A 48 7.41 4.50 11.67
C LEU A 48 7.77 4.69 13.14
N ALA A 49 6.98 4.09 14.05
CA ALA A 49 7.26 4.12 15.49
C ALA A 49 8.56 3.40 15.85
N TYR A 50 8.95 2.41 15.03
CA TYR A 50 10.20 1.66 15.15
C TYR A 50 10.77 1.37 13.75
N PRO A 51 12.11 1.20 13.63
CA PRO A 51 12.72 0.93 12.34
C PRO A 51 12.37 -0.48 11.85
N VAL A 52 11.84 -0.57 10.62
CA VAL A 52 11.62 -1.85 9.92
C VAL A 52 12.72 -2.00 8.87
N GLN A 53 13.50 -3.07 8.94
CA GLN A 53 14.66 -3.29 8.05
C GLN A 53 15.63 -2.09 7.99
N LYS A 54 15.91 -1.47 9.15
CA LYS A 54 16.75 -0.25 9.29
C LYS A 54 16.18 1.02 8.62
N LYS A 55 14.91 1.00 8.17
CA LYS A 55 14.21 2.17 7.63
C LYS A 55 13.27 2.74 8.68
N THR A 56 13.34 4.05 8.89
CA THR A 56 12.53 4.79 9.87
C THR A 56 11.29 5.44 9.26
N THR A 57 11.16 5.38 7.94
CA THR A 57 10.02 5.90 7.18
C THR A 57 9.48 4.82 6.25
N GLY A 58 8.19 4.90 5.97
CA GLY A 58 7.48 4.01 5.04
C GLY A 58 6.37 4.78 4.33
N TYR A 59 6.06 4.37 3.12
CA TYR A 59 4.93 4.92 2.37
C TYR A 59 3.70 4.03 2.63
N TYR A 60 2.65 4.60 3.18
CA TYR A 60 1.44 3.90 3.58
C TYR A 60 0.34 4.02 2.53
N HIS A 61 -0.25 2.88 2.18
CA HIS A 61 -1.44 2.78 1.38
C HIS A 61 -2.43 1.81 2.02
N LEU A 62 -3.69 2.21 2.11
CA LEU A 62 -4.83 1.45 2.57
C LEU A 62 -5.74 1.09 1.40
#